data_AF-A0A4U0NIZ1-F1
#
_entry.id   AF-A0A4U0NIZ1-F1
#
_cell.length_a   1.000
_cell.length_b   1.000
_cell.length_c   1.000
_cell.angle_alpha   90.00
_cell.angle_beta   90.00
_cell.angle_gamma   90.00
#
_symmetry.space_group_name_H-M   'P 1'
#
loop_
_entity.id
_entity.type
_entity.pdbx_description
1 polymer ?
#
loop_
_entity_poly.entity_id
_entity_poly.type
_entity_poly.pdbx_seq_one_letter_code
_entity_poly.pdbx_strand_id
1 'polypeptide(L)'
;MSRIRVTKPAALTALAGVGACLAIVVVPSAFAGTTTPTGGTCTIRPAAKNSEAPLSCLGVTASLDHLPAVGEQATLTVDVQAQADVKRAGLSVQLPPTLRMSGEESGLAAPTTDTFGQRTSKTLALTPGTHTVELKVKAVAAGPAQIQADISDIDRPDPRRAGHDSVELTVGTSKGSSDKGVSVTKADAAPAHSPGPGARKARPVTPKAAPAPVSTRASAASAPASPRPTVSARASSQVCVSGTFRNRFQSAEGGSWNRKANRDEPVSNANITLWGKPTANSGTQKLATGMTGNGDGKFNLCYTPSTSITSQAWVEFQTRAGQMWSVVDGNGRTYATATYSLNNISGNTSLGNVYANEGQSRAWHALDTLNKLWWNRGSTTNCWSSSQQDGHCTPITVQWYPGSTDGTYWTTNDDKIHLADNDPDSEHTTVHEAGHALMGKLYKGWWPNVSNCSPHYVNRTSSTSCGWTEGFANAVAFHTFNDTTYYWGNGSSLNLANDRSTNGIDPGDACEARVATSLVDLWSQVDGGWTKSNTMMSRTWQSSFREYFVDDRPDYGLDSGSTAQNILYNHTIQY
;
A
#
# COMPACT_ATOMS: atom_id res chain seq x y z
N MET A 1 34.99 36.09 -7.60
CA MET A 1 34.82 37.56 -7.42
C MET A 1 34.53 38.17 -8.78
N SER A 2 33.31 38.68 -8.98
CA SER A 2 32.98 39.84 -9.81
C SER A 2 31.48 40.02 -9.78
N ARG A 3 31.06 41.01 -8.98
CA ARG A 3 29.67 41.45 -8.80
C ARG A 3 29.31 42.33 -9.99
N ILE A 4 28.19 42.05 -10.65
CA ILE A 4 27.50 43.04 -11.48
C ILE A 4 26.28 43.48 -10.70
N ARG A 5 26.19 44.78 -10.46
CA ARG A 5 25.12 45.47 -9.75
C ARG A 5 24.70 46.68 -10.58
N VAL A 6 23.45 47.09 -10.35
CA VAL A 6 22.80 48.36 -10.74
C VAL A 6 22.31 48.33 -12.21
N THR A 7 21.02 48.55 -12.53
CA THR A 7 20.20 49.75 -12.27
C THR A 7 18.67 49.49 -12.30
N LYS A 8 17.94 50.01 -11.30
CA LYS A 8 16.64 50.69 -11.43
C LYS A 8 16.94 52.21 -11.41
N PRO A 9 16.16 53.14 -11.99
CA PRO A 9 14.71 53.29 -11.78
C PRO A 9 13.89 53.90 -12.95
N ALA A 10 12.56 53.89 -12.85
CA ALA A 10 11.70 55.01 -13.26
C ALA A 10 10.29 54.84 -12.70
N ALA A 11 9.85 55.86 -11.97
CA ALA A 11 8.46 56.08 -11.61
C ALA A 11 7.67 56.50 -12.85
N LEU A 12 6.43 56.04 -12.98
CA LEU A 12 5.49 56.56 -13.95
C LEU A 12 4.18 56.98 -13.27
N THR A 13 3.85 58.21 -13.63
CA THR A 13 2.83 59.13 -13.15
C THR A 13 1.42 58.61 -13.35
N ALA A 14 0.56 58.95 -12.40
CA ALA A 14 -0.89 58.82 -12.49
C ALA A 14 -1.46 59.71 -13.61
N LEU A 15 -2.40 59.16 -14.37
CA LEU A 15 -3.33 59.91 -15.21
C LEU A 15 -4.74 59.41 -14.91
N ALA A 16 -5.56 60.31 -14.38
CA ALA A 16 -7.00 60.18 -14.26
C ALA A 16 -7.64 60.35 -15.66
N GLY A 17 -8.64 59.54 -15.97
CA GLY A 17 -9.34 59.58 -17.26
C GLY A 17 -10.64 58.79 -17.27
N VAL A 18 -11.71 59.51 -16.95
CA VAL A 18 -13.15 59.32 -17.19
C VAL A 18 -13.57 58.24 -18.21
N GLY A 19 -14.40 57.30 -17.74
CA GLY A 19 -15.75 57.04 -18.27
C GLY A 19 -15.93 56.27 -19.59
N ALA A 20 -16.25 54.98 -19.48
CA ALA A 20 -17.24 54.31 -20.34
C ALA A 20 -17.83 53.10 -19.58
N CYS A 21 -19.07 53.26 -19.09
CA CYS A 21 -19.86 52.18 -18.54
C CYS A 21 -20.26 51.20 -19.66
N LEU A 22 -19.58 50.07 -19.75
CA LEU A 22 -20.07 48.89 -20.45
C LEU A 22 -20.81 48.01 -19.44
N ALA A 23 -22.14 47.98 -19.60
CA ALA A 23 -23.02 47.11 -18.83
C ALA A 23 -22.71 45.64 -19.13
N ILE A 24 -21.99 44.98 -18.23
CA ILE A 24 -21.94 43.53 -18.16
C ILE A 24 -23.30 43.09 -17.61
N VAL A 25 -24.09 42.44 -18.47
CA VAL A 25 -25.25 41.66 -18.02
C VAL A 25 -24.70 40.46 -17.25
N VAL A 26 -24.52 40.64 -15.95
CA VAL A 26 -24.33 39.54 -15.01
C VAL A 26 -25.68 38.84 -14.91
N VAL A 27 -25.84 37.73 -15.64
CA VAL A 27 -26.93 36.81 -15.37
C VAL A 27 -26.67 36.24 -13.97
N PRO A 28 -27.52 36.48 -12.97
CA PRO A 28 -27.38 35.82 -11.69
C PRO A 28 -27.74 34.35 -11.91
N SER A 29 -26.73 33.48 -11.89
CA SER A 29 -26.96 32.05 -11.68
C SER A 29 -27.55 31.87 -10.29
N ALA A 30 -28.86 31.96 -10.21
CA ALA A 30 -29.65 31.59 -9.06
C ALA A 30 -29.64 30.06 -8.93
N PHE A 31 -28.54 29.50 -8.43
CA PHE A 31 -28.61 28.26 -7.68
C PHE A 31 -28.72 28.64 -6.22
N ALA A 32 -29.96 28.60 -5.72
CA ALA A 32 -30.24 28.63 -4.30
C ALA A 32 -29.40 27.54 -3.64
N GLY A 33 -28.34 27.97 -2.96
CA GLY A 33 -27.58 27.12 -2.08
C GLY A 33 -28.57 26.52 -1.09
N THR A 34 -28.77 25.21 -1.16
CA THR A 34 -29.29 24.45 -0.03
C THR A 34 -28.39 24.80 1.14
N THR A 35 -28.92 25.55 2.10
CA THR A 35 -28.28 25.82 3.38
C THR A 35 -27.93 24.49 4.01
N THR A 36 -26.64 24.12 3.91
CA THR A 36 -26.05 23.01 4.63
C THR A 36 -26.35 23.23 6.11
N PRO A 37 -26.89 22.25 6.85
CA PRO A 37 -26.79 22.30 8.30
C PRO A 37 -25.31 22.47 8.61
N THR A 38 -24.95 23.45 9.44
CA THR A 38 -23.60 23.60 9.98
C THR A 38 -23.22 22.30 10.69
N GLY A 39 -22.65 21.36 9.96
CA GLY A 39 -22.12 20.12 10.50
C GLY A 39 -20.99 20.47 11.44
N GLY A 40 -21.06 19.99 12.68
CA GLY A 40 -19.96 20.14 13.63
C GLY A 40 -18.65 19.73 12.97
N THR A 41 -17.61 20.55 13.12
CA THR A 41 -16.27 20.25 12.60
C THR A 41 -15.77 18.99 13.27
N CYS A 42 -15.61 17.91 12.52
CA CYS A 42 -15.02 16.69 13.03
C CYS A 42 -13.52 16.91 13.30
N THR A 43 -13.07 16.65 14.51
CA THR A 43 -11.70 16.93 14.99
C THR A 43 -11.07 15.78 15.77
N ILE A 44 -11.74 14.62 15.90
CA ILE A 44 -11.22 13.50 16.70
C ILE A 44 -9.87 13.03 16.16
N ARG A 45 -9.79 12.85 14.85
CA ARG A 45 -8.52 12.67 14.15
C ARG A 45 -8.27 13.93 13.34
N PRO A 46 -7.43 14.86 13.80
CA PRO A 46 -6.99 15.95 12.95
C PRO A 46 -6.27 15.34 11.74
N ALA A 47 -6.46 15.92 10.55
CA ALA A 47 -5.60 15.60 9.42
C ALA A 47 -4.17 15.90 9.87
N ALA A 48 -3.33 14.86 10.03
CA ALA A 48 -1.93 15.09 10.32
C ALA A 48 -1.35 15.95 9.18
N LYS A 49 -0.28 16.70 9.45
CA LYS A 49 0.22 17.77 8.57
C LYS A 49 0.47 17.36 7.11
N ASN A 50 0.58 16.06 6.84
CA ASN A 50 0.72 15.50 5.49
C ASN A 50 -0.23 14.32 5.23
N SER A 51 -1.16 13.99 6.12
CA SER A 51 -2.01 12.80 6.00
C SER A 51 -3.20 13.05 5.07
N GLU A 52 -3.40 12.16 4.10
CA GLU A 52 -4.57 12.14 3.24
C GLU A 52 -5.82 11.56 3.94
N ALA A 53 -5.63 10.91 5.11
CA ALA A 53 -6.76 10.48 5.93
C ALA A 53 -7.66 11.68 6.31
N PRO A 54 -8.95 11.64 6.00
CA PRO A 54 -9.83 12.78 6.24
C PRO A 54 -10.13 12.92 7.73
N LEU A 55 -10.61 14.11 8.13
CA LEU A 55 -11.03 14.39 9.50
C LEU A 55 -12.07 13.39 9.99
N SER A 56 -11.83 12.73 11.13
CA SER A 56 -12.82 11.77 11.66
C SER A 56 -13.65 12.32 12.81
N CYS A 57 -14.95 12.02 12.76
CA CYS A 57 -15.96 12.21 13.79
C CYS A 57 -16.10 10.97 14.69
N LEU A 58 -15.39 9.89 14.36
CA LEU A 58 -15.23 8.69 15.18
C LEU A 58 -13.75 8.40 15.43
N GLY A 59 -13.39 8.16 16.67
CA GLY A 59 -12.07 7.66 17.06
C GLY A 59 -12.20 6.37 17.83
N VAL A 60 -11.14 5.59 17.83
CA VAL A 60 -10.99 4.45 18.72
C VAL A 60 -9.60 4.51 19.32
N THR A 61 -9.48 4.14 20.58
CA THR A 61 -8.20 3.88 21.23
C THR A 61 -8.27 2.55 21.97
N ALA A 62 -7.21 1.76 21.91
CA ALA A 62 -7.10 0.46 22.56
C ALA A 62 -5.91 0.45 23.52
N SER A 63 -6.09 -0.15 24.69
CA SER A 63 -5.02 -0.26 25.68
C SER A 63 -5.17 -1.51 26.54
N LEU A 64 -4.05 -2.06 27.01
CA LEU A 64 -4.03 -3.14 27.99
C LEU A 64 -3.66 -2.56 29.36
N ASP A 65 -4.34 -3.02 30.41
CA ASP A 65 -4.02 -2.66 31.80
C ASP A 65 -2.59 -3.08 32.22
N HIS A 66 -2.08 -4.16 31.62
CA HIS A 66 -0.69 -4.58 31.65
C HIS A 66 -0.37 -5.49 30.46
N LEU A 67 0.91 -5.76 30.19
CA LEU A 67 1.33 -6.67 29.13
C LEU A 67 1.37 -8.11 29.66
N PRO A 68 0.49 -9.02 29.20
CA PRO A 68 0.45 -10.39 29.71
C PRO A 68 1.60 -11.22 29.16
N ALA A 69 2.22 -12.05 30.00
CA ALA A 69 3.08 -13.16 29.54
C ALA A 69 2.25 -14.42 29.26
N VAL A 70 2.84 -15.44 28.63
CA VAL A 70 2.16 -16.72 28.36
C VAL A 70 1.50 -17.27 29.63
N GLY A 71 0.19 -17.51 29.55
CA GLY A 71 -0.66 -17.99 30.63
C GLY A 71 -1.36 -16.89 31.43
N GLU A 72 -0.88 -15.65 31.39
CA GLU A 72 -1.48 -14.50 32.08
C GLU A 72 -2.66 -13.91 31.29
N GLN A 73 -3.50 -13.16 32.00
CA GLN A 73 -4.66 -12.44 31.46
C GLN A 73 -4.53 -10.96 31.75
N ALA A 74 -4.83 -10.14 30.75
CA ALA A 74 -4.93 -8.69 30.84
C ALA A 74 -6.33 -8.22 30.45
N THR A 75 -6.68 -7.00 30.84
CA THR A 75 -7.91 -6.33 30.41
C THR A 75 -7.57 -5.43 29.24
N LEU A 76 -8.19 -5.68 28.09
CA LEU A 76 -8.17 -4.78 26.95
C LEU A 76 -9.34 -3.82 27.07
N THR A 77 -9.03 -2.54 27.16
CA THR A 77 -9.98 -1.43 27.16
C THR A 77 -9.97 -0.77 25.79
N VAL A 78 -11.14 -0.70 25.16
CA VAL A 78 -11.37 -0.05 23.87
C VAL A 78 -12.31 1.13 24.08
N ASP A 79 -11.78 2.34 23.94
CA ASP A 79 -12.55 3.58 24.03
C ASP A 79 -12.91 4.07 22.64
N VAL A 80 -14.21 4.22 22.39
CA VAL A 80 -14.76 4.76 21.14
C VAL A 80 -15.20 6.19 21.39
N GLN A 81 -14.53 7.14 20.75
CA GLN A 81 -14.89 8.56 20.82
C GLN A 81 -15.80 8.92 19.65
N ALA A 82 -16.91 9.62 19.90
CA ALA A 82 -17.82 10.12 18.89
C ALA A 82 -18.06 11.63 19.07
N GLN A 83 -18.11 12.36 17.95
CA GLN A 83 -18.44 13.80 17.91
C GLN A 83 -19.80 14.09 17.26
N ALA A 84 -20.42 13.07 16.66
CA ALA A 84 -21.73 13.15 16.07
C ALA A 84 -22.49 11.87 16.39
N ASP A 85 -23.82 11.94 16.33
CA ASP A 85 -24.66 10.77 16.47
C ASP A 85 -24.37 9.76 15.34
N VAL A 86 -24.19 8.50 15.74
CA VAL A 86 -24.06 7.35 14.85
C VAL A 86 -25.04 6.30 15.33
N LYS A 87 -26.11 6.09 14.57
CA LYS A 87 -27.18 5.15 14.95
C LYS A 87 -26.68 3.72 15.03
N ARG A 88 -25.77 3.34 14.12
CA ARG A 88 -25.21 1.99 14.00
C ARG A 88 -23.71 2.07 13.71
N ALA A 89 -22.92 2.20 14.76
CA ALA A 89 -21.48 2.07 14.70
C ALA A 89 -21.12 0.60 14.89
N GLY A 90 -20.25 0.09 14.03
CA GLY A 90 -19.74 -1.25 14.11
C GLY A 90 -18.34 -1.26 14.71
N LEU A 91 -18.18 -1.78 15.93
CA LEU A 91 -16.88 -2.03 16.56
C LEU A 91 -16.44 -3.46 16.24
N SER A 92 -15.21 -3.63 15.77
CA SER A 92 -14.55 -4.92 15.52
C SER A 92 -13.24 -4.97 16.28
N VAL A 93 -12.97 -6.09 16.95
CA VAL A 93 -11.70 -6.34 17.65
C VAL A 93 -11.10 -7.65 17.13
N GLN A 94 -9.84 -7.59 16.70
CA GLN A 94 -9.06 -8.72 16.22
C GLN A 94 -7.85 -8.95 17.13
N LEU A 95 -7.70 -10.19 17.58
CA LEU A 95 -6.53 -10.68 18.29
C LEU A 95 -5.73 -11.64 17.39
N PRO A 96 -4.39 -11.62 17.43
CA PRO A 96 -3.56 -12.57 16.71
C PRO A 96 -3.61 -13.95 17.37
N PRO A 97 -3.14 -15.03 16.71
CA PRO A 97 -3.10 -16.37 17.26
C PRO A 97 -2.35 -16.52 18.60
N THR A 98 -1.43 -15.61 18.93
CA THR A 98 -0.70 -15.58 20.21
C THR A 98 -1.56 -15.15 21.40
N LEU A 99 -2.73 -14.57 21.15
CA LEU A 99 -3.69 -14.10 22.15
C LEU A 99 -5.06 -14.78 21.98
N ARG A 100 -5.84 -14.82 23.08
CA ARG A 100 -7.21 -15.33 23.09
C ARG A 100 -8.10 -14.42 23.93
N MET A 101 -9.30 -14.14 23.45
CA MET A 101 -10.36 -13.51 24.23
C MET A 101 -10.84 -14.50 25.30
N SER A 102 -10.98 -14.02 26.52
CA SER A 102 -11.58 -14.76 27.64
C SER A 102 -12.71 -13.94 28.27
N GLY A 103 -13.72 -14.63 28.81
CA GLY A 103 -14.87 -13.99 29.48
C GLY A 103 -16.02 -13.61 28.52
N GLU A 104 -17.25 -13.73 29.02
CA GLU A 104 -18.50 -13.47 28.26
C GLU A 104 -19.07 -12.05 28.51
N GLU A 105 -18.47 -11.26 29.41
CA GLU A 105 -19.10 -10.06 29.98
C GLU A 105 -18.94 -8.76 29.16
N SER A 106 -18.25 -8.79 28.02
CA SER A 106 -17.97 -7.58 27.21
C SER A 106 -19.19 -7.03 26.44
N GLY A 107 -20.26 -7.83 26.33
CA GLY A 107 -21.40 -7.54 25.46
C GLY A 107 -21.05 -7.51 23.96
N LEU A 108 -19.86 -7.99 23.59
CA LEU A 108 -19.46 -8.29 22.22
C LEU A 108 -20.08 -9.63 21.79
N ALA A 109 -20.16 -9.87 20.48
CA ALA A 109 -20.56 -11.18 19.96
C ALA A 109 -19.61 -12.30 20.44
N ALA A 110 -20.06 -13.54 20.38
CA ALA A 110 -19.18 -14.69 20.65
C ALA A 110 -17.95 -14.63 19.71
N PRO A 111 -16.71 -14.74 20.23
CA PRO A 111 -15.51 -14.70 19.40
C PRO A 111 -15.50 -15.83 18.38
N THR A 112 -15.21 -15.49 17.14
CA THR A 112 -14.92 -16.45 16.06
C THR A 112 -13.41 -16.69 16.02
N THR A 113 -13.00 -17.96 15.85
CA THR A 113 -11.59 -18.35 15.79
C THR A 113 -11.25 -18.89 14.41
N ASP A 114 -10.15 -18.43 13.82
CA ASP A 114 -9.59 -18.95 12.58
C ASP A 114 -8.05 -18.93 12.63
N THR A 115 -7.38 -19.21 11.50
CA THR A 115 -5.91 -19.23 11.42
C THR A 115 -5.25 -17.87 11.62
N PHE A 116 -6.01 -16.78 11.66
CA PHE A 116 -5.57 -15.40 11.88
C PHE A 116 -5.84 -14.95 13.33
N GLY A 117 -6.33 -15.85 14.18
CA GLY A 117 -6.55 -15.62 15.60
C GLY A 117 -8.04 -15.56 15.94
N GLN A 118 -8.42 -14.57 16.75
CA GLN A 118 -9.81 -14.43 17.20
C GLN A 118 -10.39 -13.06 16.84
N ARG A 119 -11.63 -13.07 16.37
CA ARG A 119 -12.37 -11.84 16.04
C ARG A 119 -13.70 -11.80 16.78
N THR A 120 -14.04 -10.63 17.29
CA THR A 120 -15.38 -10.33 17.78
C THR A 120 -15.83 -8.95 17.28
N SER A 121 -17.12 -8.68 17.37
CA SER A 121 -17.70 -7.41 16.97
C SER A 121 -18.94 -7.06 17.78
N LYS A 122 -19.32 -5.77 17.75
CA LYS A 122 -20.54 -5.25 18.38
C LYS A 122 -21.08 -4.10 17.56
N THR A 123 -22.40 -4.02 17.44
CA THR A 123 -23.06 -2.81 16.94
C THR A 123 -23.45 -1.94 18.12
N LEU A 124 -23.12 -0.66 18.05
CA LEU A 124 -23.34 0.35 19.09
C LEU A 124 -24.13 1.51 18.48
N ALA A 125 -25.03 2.10 19.27
CA ALA A 125 -25.51 3.45 18.99
C ALA A 125 -24.60 4.42 19.75
N LEU A 126 -23.96 5.34 19.04
CA LEU A 126 -23.07 6.33 19.64
C LEU A 126 -23.75 7.69 19.63
N THR A 127 -23.78 8.32 20.80
CA THR A 127 -23.99 9.76 20.96
C THR A 127 -22.63 10.43 21.17
N PRO A 128 -22.51 11.76 20.98
CA PRO A 128 -21.27 12.47 21.26
C PRO A 128 -20.73 12.17 22.67
N GLY A 129 -19.43 11.89 22.78
CA GLY A 129 -18.76 11.45 24.01
C GLY A 129 -17.85 10.24 23.81
N THR A 130 -17.40 9.65 24.91
CA THR A 130 -16.57 8.43 24.92
C THR A 130 -17.39 7.24 25.40
N HIS A 131 -17.30 6.12 24.69
CA HIS A 131 -17.96 4.86 25.00
C HIS A 131 -16.91 3.77 25.17
N THR A 132 -16.86 3.14 26.34
CA THR A 132 -15.83 2.15 26.68
C THR A 132 -16.36 0.72 26.55
N VAL A 133 -15.54 -0.16 25.96
CA VAL A 133 -15.76 -1.61 25.91
C VAL A 133 -14.55 -2.31 26.48
N GLU A 134 -14.74 -3.21 27.43
CA GLU A 134 -13.67 -4.01 28.02
C GLU A 134 -13.81 -5.48 27.64
N LEU A 135 -12.69 -6.16 27.41
CA LEU A 135 -12.63 -7.62 27.27
C LEU A 135 -11.36 -8.19 27.90
N LYS A 136 -11.43 -9.42 28.43
CA LYS A 136 -10.23 -10.09 28.94
C LYS A 136 -9.48 -10.75 27.79
N VAL A 137 -8.16 -10.67 27.85
CA VAL A 137 -7.25 -11.22 26.85
C VAL A 137 -6.22 -12.09 27.55
N LYS A 138 -6.12 -13.35 27.15
CA LYS A 138 -5.13 -14.31 27.62
C LYS A 138 -4.02 -14.48 26.59
N ALA A 139 -2.77 -14.38 27.03
CA ALA A 139 -1.63 -14.76 26.22
C ALA A 139 -1.47 -16.29 26.21
N VAL A 140 -1.43 -16.89 25.01
CA VAL A 140 -1.35 -18.34 24.82
C VAL A 140 -0.07 -18.82 24.15
N ALA A 141 0.67 -17.92 23.51
CA ALA A 141 1.99 -18.19 22.95
C ALA A 141 2.87 -16.94 23.02
N ALA A 142 4.18 -17.15 23.16
CA ALA A 142 5.15 -16.07 23.15
C ALA A 142 5.40 -15.56 21.72
N GLY A 143 5.88 -14.33 21.62
CA GLY A 143 6.24 -13.71 20.36
C GLY A 143 5.48 -12.41 20.06
N PRO A 144 5.68 -11.84 18.87
CA PRO A 144 5.04 -10.60 18.47
C PRO A 144 3.51 -10.73 18.43
N ALA A 145 2.80 -9.70 18.87
CA ALA A 145 1.36 -9.62 18.84
C ALA A 145 0.90 -8.19 18.54
N GLN A 146 -0.17 -8.07 17.75
CA GLN A 146 -0.84 -6.81 17.50
C GLN A 146 -2.34 -7.00 17.62
N ILE A 147 -2.95 -6.38 18.63
CA ILE A 147 -4.40 -6.31 18.79
C ILE A 147 -4.89 -5.16 17.91
N GLN A 148 -5.97 -5.35 17.16
CA GLN A 148 -6.56 -4.30 16.32
C GLN A 148 -7.99 -4.01 16.79
N ALA A 149 -8.34 -2.73 16.86
CA ALA A 149 -9.69 -2.25 17.08
C ALA A 149 -10.09 -1.31 15.94
N ASP A 150 -11.19 -1.64 15.25
CA ASP A 150 -11.74 -0.86 14.14
C ASP A 150 -13.17 -0.44 14.48
N ILE A 151 -13.50 0.83 14.22
CA ILE A 151 -14.87 1.36 14.34
C ILE A 151 -15.28 1.96 13.00
N SER A 152 -16.52 1.74 12.56
CA SER A 152 -17.07 2.36 11.34
C SER A 152 -18.58 2.57 11.44
N ASP A 153 -19.12 3.64 10.86
CA ASP A 153 -20.58 3.79 10.69
C ASP A 153 -21.07 2.84 9.59
N ILE A 154 -21.94 1.91 9.98
CA ILE A 154 -22.45 0.84 9.12
C ILE A 154 -23.41 1.37 8.06
N ASP A 155 -24.20 2.39 8.41
CA ASP A 155 -25.26 2.93 7.54
C ASP A 155 -24.70 3.93 6.51
N ARG A 156 -23.58 4.58 6.84
CA ARG A 156 -22.89 5.54 5.97
C ARG A 156 -21.38 5.35 6.12
N PRO A 157 -20.82 4.27 5.54
CA PRO A 157 -19.40 4.01 5.57
C PRO A 157 -18.68 5.17 4.90
N ASP A 158 -17.88 5.88 5.70
CA ASP A 158 -17.13 7.06 5.32
C ASP A 158 -15.89 7.08 6.21
N PRO A 159 -14.68 7.35 5.70
CA PRO A 159 -13.48 7.34 6.54
C PRO A 159 -13.53 8.39 7.65
N ARG A 160 -14.33 9.45 7.50
CA ARG A 160 -14.61 10.44 8.54
C ARG A 160 -15.51 9.91 9.64
N ARG A 161 -16.12 8.74 9.45
CA ARG A 161 -16.99 8.08 10.42
C ARG A 161 -16.46 6.68 10.67
N ALA A 162 -15.12 6.58 10.71
CA ALA A 162 -14.40 5.39 11.04
C ALA A 162 -13.12 5.73 11.83
N GLY A 163 -12.58 4.74 12.52
CA GLY A 163 -11.38 4.87 13.33
C GLY A 163 -10.66 3.53 13.44
N HIS A 164 -9.36 3.60 13.67
CA HIS A 164 -8.50 2.45 13.88
C HIS A 164 -7.51 2.76 14.99
N ASP A 165 -7.24 1.78 15.85
CA ASP A 165 -6.11 1.77 16.76
C ASP A 165 -5.64 0.34 17.01
N SER A 166 -4.41 0.22 17.49
CA SER A 166 -3.76 -1.05 17.72
C SER A 166 -2.93 -1.06 19.00
N VAL A 167 -2.77 -2.25 19.58
CA VAL A 167 -1.87 -2.48 20.71
C VAL A 167 -0.77 -3.42 20.27
N GLU A 168 0.44 -2.88 20.16
CA GLU A 168 1.66 -3.62 19.84
C GLU A 168 2.33 -4.12 21.12
N LEU A 169 2.61 -5.42 21.18
CA LEU A 169 3.36 -6.04 22.26
C LEU A 169 4.15 -7.26 21.78
N THR A 170 5.20 -7.60 22.53
CA THR A 170 5.90 -8.88 22.41
C THR A 170 5.60 -9.69 23.66
N VAL A 171 4.86 -10.79 23.49
CA VAL A 171 4.47 -11.68 24.60
C VAL A 171 5.68 -12.49 25.05
N GLY A 172 6.05 -12.34 26.31
CA GLY A 172 7.12 -13.08 26.95
C GLY A 172 6.72 -14.48 27.41
N THR A 173 7.69 -15.37 27.57
CA THR A 173 7.46 -16.76 28.02
C THR A 173 7.15 -16.88 29.51
N SER A 174 7.53 -15.88 30.30
CA SER A 174 7.37 -15.86 31.76
C SER A 174 6.82 -14.52 32.26
N LYS A 175 6.19 -14.53 33.43
CA LYS A 175 5.68 -13.31 34.07
C LYS A 175 6.71 -12.17 34.05
N GLY A 176 6.28 -11.00 33.60
CA GLY A 176 7.13 -9.79 33.53
C GLY A 176 8.16 -9.79 32.40
N SER A 177 8.13 -10.75 31.47
CA SER A 177 9.03 -10.77 30.29
C SER A 177 8.37 -10.28 29.00
N SER A 178 7.17 -9.71 29.07
CA SER A 178 6.49 -9.09 27.92
C SER A 178 6.90 -7.63 27.78
N ASP A 179 7.11 -7.19 26.54
CA ASP A 179 7.58 -5.84 26.21
C ASP A 179 6.56 -5.08 25.34
N LYS A 180 6.54 -3.74 25.47
CA LYS A 180 5.72 -2.87 24.61
C LYS A 180 6.34 -2.82 23.21
N GLY A 181 5.48 -2.85 22.19
CA GLY A 181 5.90 -2.76 20.80
C GLY A 181 6.23 -4.11 20.18
N VAL A 182 6.48 -4.07 18.86
CA VAL A 182 6.88 -5.24 18.07
C VAL A 182 8.23 -4.95 17.43
N SER A 183 9.30 -5.62 17.88
CA SER A 183 10.58 -5.59 17.17
C SER A 183 10.54 -6.63 16.05
N VAL A 184 10.05 -6.20 14.89
CA VAL A 184 9.77 -7.10 13.75
C VAL A 184 10.67 -6.85 12.56
N THR A 185 11.69 -5.97 12.61
CA THR A 185 12.56 -5.72 11.45
C THR A 185 13.27 -7.00 10.98
N LYS A 186 13.63 -7.90 11.89
CA LYS A 186 14.12 -9.25 11.57
C LYS A 186 13.43 -10.27 12.45
N ALA A 187 12.77 -11.25 11.84
CA ALA A 187 11.98 -12.23 12.55
C ALA A 187 12.11 -13.63 11.94
N ASP A 188 11.88 -14.65 12.75
CA ASP A 188 11.75 -16.02 12.27
C ASP A 188 10.41 -16.22 11.56
N ALA A 189 10.40 -17.12 10.58
CA ALA A 189 9.21 -17.56 9.87
C ALA A 189 8.16 -18.12 10.84
N ALA A 190 6.89 -17.82 10.58
CA ALA A 190 5.81 -18.38 11.37
C ALA A 190 5.77 -19.91 11.22
N PRO A 191 5.47 -20.67 12.30
CA PRO A 191 5.31 -22.12 12.21
C PRO A 191 4.27 -22.50 11.15
N ALA A 192 4.62 -23.45 10.28
CA ALA A 192 3.69 -23.96 9.29
C ALA A 192 2.51 -24.66 10.00
N HIS A 193 1.34 -24.02 9.99
CA HIS A 193 0.09 -24.67 10.37
C HIS A 193 -0.46 -25.40 9.15
N SER A 194 -0.85 -26.67 9.32
CA SER A 194 -1.51 -27.47 8.28
C SER A 194 -2.68 -26.69 7.66
N PRO A 195 -2.86 -26.67 6.32
CA PRO A 195 -3.93 -25.91 5.70
C PRO A 195 -5.31 -26.39 6.17
N GLY A 196 -6.15 -25.48 6.65
CA GLY A 196 -7.58 -25.72 6.73
C GLY A 196 -8.19 -25.76 5.31
N PRO A 197 -9.27 -26.54 5.08
CA PRO A 197 -9.91 -26.63 3.77
C PRO A 197 -10.56 -25.29 3.41
N GLY A 198 -10.11 -24.63 2.34
CA GLY A 198 -10.74 -23.39 1.87
C GLY A 198 -9.91 -22.42 1.01
N ALA A 199 -8.72 -22.79 0.53
CA ALA A 199 -7.97 -21.93 -0.38
C ALA A 199 -8.78 -21.67 -1.68
N ARG A 200 -9.34 -20.47 -1.82
CA ARG A 200 -9.88 -20.01 -3.10
C ARG A 200 -8.76 -19.96 -4.14
N LYS A 201 -9.08 -20.27 -5.40
CA LYS A 201 -8.19 -20.00 -6.54
C LYS A 201 -7.80 -18.52 -6.51
N ALA A 202 -6.49 -18.24 -6.60
CA ALA A 202 -5.97 -16.91 -6.87
C ALA A 202 -6.74 -16.30 -8.06
N ARG A 203 -7.09 -15.00 -7.96
CA ARG A 203 -7.63 -14.26 -9.10
C ARG A 203 -6.58 -14.35 -10.21
N PRO A 204 -6.93 -14.76 -11.45
CA PRO A 204 -5.97 -14.79 -12.54
C PRO A 204 -5.40 -13.39 -12.73
N VAL A 205 -4.13 -13.20 -12.39
CA VAL A 205 -3.32 -12.18 -13.04
C VAL A 205 -3.17 -12.64 -14.47
N THR A 206 -3.77 -11.94 -15.42
CA THR A 206 -3.50 -12.18 -16.84
C THR A 206 -2.01 -11.91 -17.03
N PRO A 207 -1.17 -12.92 -17.29
CA PRO A 207 0.22 -12.66 -17.63
C PRO A 207 0.17 -12.10 -19.04
N LYS A 208 0.15 -10.77 -19.17
CA LYS A 208 0.55 -10.18 -20.44
C LYS A 208 2.03 -10.50 -20.54
N ALA A 209 2.37 -11.30 -21.56
CA ALA A 209 3.70 -11.83 -21.78
C ALA A 209 4.77 -10.79 -21.46
N ALA A 210 5.75 -11.17 -20.65
CA ALA A 210 6.97 -10.40 -20.52
C ALA A 210 7.47 -10.04 -21.93
N PRO A 211 7.87 -8.79 -22.21
CA PRO A 211 8.64 -8.50 -23.41
C PRO A 211 9.80 -9.50 -23.47
N ALA A 212 9.95 -10.16 -24.62
CA ALA A 212 11.02 -11.12 -24.86
C ALA A 212 12.37 -10.53 -24.40
N PRO A 213 13.26 -11.32 -23.78
CA PRO A 213 14.60 -10.85 -23.47
C PRO A 213 15.27 -10.40 -24.77
N VAL A 214 15.54 -9.10 -24.88
CA VAL A 214 16.39 -8.55 -25.92
C VAL A 214 17.75 -9.22 -25.73
N SER A 215 18.13 -9.98 -26.75
CA SER A 215 19.40 -10.69 -26.88
C SER A 215 20.56 -9.71 -26.69
N THR A 216 21.10 -9.63 -25.48
CA THR A 216 22.48 -9.17 -25.29
C THR A 216 23.38 -10.36 -25.63
N ARG A 217 23.82 -10.32 -26.88
CA ARG A 217 24.90 -11.09 -27.49
C ARG A 217 26.00 -11.44 -26.48
N ALA A 218 25.91 -12.61 -25.87
CA ALA A 218 27.04 -13.23 -25.21
C ALA A 218 28.00 -13.66 -26.32
N SER A 219 29.18 -13.03 -26.36
CA SER A 219 30.27 -13.39 -27.26
C SER A 219 30.56 -14.89 -27.12
N ALA A 220 30.26 -15.63 -28.18
CA ALA A 220 30.78 -16.96 -28.40
C ALA A 220 32.31 -16.86 -28.54
N ALA A 221 33.04 -17.40 -27.57
CA ALA A 221 34.46 -17.65 -27.68
C ALA A 221 34.71 -19.13 -27.34
N SER A 222 34.96 -19.88 -28.42
CA SER A 222 35.89 -21.00 -28.52
C SER A 222 35.74 -22.16 -27.54
N ALA A 223 35.17 -23.25 -28.04
CA ALA A 223 35.42 -24.59 -27.55
C ALA A 223 36.94 -24.89 -27.58
N PRO A 224 37.54 -25.38 -26.48
CA PRO A 224 38.78 -26.13 -26.56
C PRO A 224 38.48 -27.62 -26.67
N ALA A 225 39.28 -28.26 -27.53
CA ALA A 225 39.31 -29.70 -27.76
C ALA A 225 39.47 -30.51 -26.46
N SER A 226 38.89 -31.71 -26.47
CA SER A 226 39.00 -32.71 -25.42
C SER A 226 40.45 -33.01 -25.01
N PRO A 227 40.76 -33.06 -23.71
CA PRO A 227 41.84 -33.88 -23.19
C PRO A 227 41.33 -35.21 -22.65
N ARG A 228 42.18 -36.22 -22.81
CA ARG A 228 42.13 -37.60 -22.27
C ARG A 228 41.77 -37.69 -20.77
N PRO A 229 41.33 -38.89 -20.29
CA PRO A 229 40.89 -39.07 -18.92
C PRO A 229 42.10 -39.10 -17.98
N THR A 230 42.16 -38.13 -17.08
CA THR A 230 43.04 -38.16 -15.92
C THR A 230 42.25 -37.78 -14.68
N VAL A 231 42.17 -38.76 -13.77
CA VAL A 231 41.84 -38.69 -12.34
C VAL A 231 40.53 -37.96 -11.99
N SER A 232 39.55 -38.77 -11.59
CA SER A 232 38.26 -38.38 -11.03
C SER A 232 38.39 -37.39 -9.87
N ALA A 233 38.37 -36.09 -10.16
CA ALA A 233 37.96 -35.09 -9.19
C ALA A 233 36.48 -35.35 -8.90
N ARG A 234 36.12 -35.65 -7.65
CA ARG A 234 34.71 -35.70 -7.23
C ARG A 234 34.09 -34.35 -7.60
N ALA A 235 33.27 -34.32 -8.66
CA ALA A 235 32.38 -33.20 -8.89
C ALA A 235 31.52 -33.08 -7.63
N SER A 236 31.73 -32.05 -6.83
CA SER A 236 30.84 -31.74 -5.72
C SER A 236 29.48 -31.45 -6.35
N SER A 237 28.55 -32.38 -6.20
CA SER A 237 27.20 -32.23 -6.70
C SER A 237 26.60 -30.96 -6.12
N GLN A 238 26.05 -30.11 -6.98
CA GLN A 238 25.33 -28.92 -6.56
C GLN A 238 24.21 -29.30 -5.58
N VAL A 239 24.07 -28.52 -4.50
CA VAL A 239 23.03 -28.69 -3.48
C VAL A 239 22.06 -27.51 -3.57
N CYS A 240 20.77 -27.80 -3.62
CA CYS A 240 19.71 -26.80 -3.70
C CYS A 240 18.78 -26.80 -2.49
N VAL A 241 18.42 -25.61 -2.02
CA VAL A 241 17.35 -25.39 -1.03
C VAL A 241 16.18 -24.71 -1.74
N SER A 242 15.00 -25.32 -1.67
CA SER A 242 13.80 -24.86 -2.39
C SER A 242 12.60 -24.71 -1.46
N GLY A 243 11.56 -24.01 -1.91
CA GLY A 243 10.32 -23.83 -1.16
C GLY A 243 9.38 -22.82 -1.82
N THR A 244 8.35 -22.41 -1.10
CA THR A 244 7.42 -21.35 -1.47
C THR A 244 7.28 -20.38 -0.31
N PHE A 245 7.54 -19.09 -0.53
CA PHE A 245 7.33 -18.05 0.47
C PHE A 245 5.91 -17.48 0.35
N ARG A 246 5.21 -17.42 1.47
CA ARG A 246 3.80 -17.05 1.55
C ARG A 246 3.59 -16.02 2.66
N ASN A 247 2.56 -15.21 2.50
CA ASN A 247 2.12 -14.26 3.49
C ASN A 247 0.66 -14.53 3.87
N ARG A 248 0.35 -14.40 5.16
CA ARG A 248 -1.01 -14.41 5.69
C ARG A 248 -1.32 -13.04 6.25
N PHE A 249 -2.33 -12.40 5.70
CA PHE A 249 -2.73 -11.05 6.09
C PHE A 249 -4.26 -10.88 5.99
N GLN A 250 -4.75 -9.77 6.54
CA GLN A 250 -6.12 -9.34 6.38
C GLN A 250 -6.18 -8.24 5.32
N SER A 251 -7.06 -8.40 4.33
CA SER A 251 -7.26 -7.43 3.26
C SER A 251 -8.61 -6.73 3.41
N ALA A 252 -8.61 -5.42 3.19
CA ALA A 252 -9.83 -4.62 3.08
C ALA A 252 -10.68 -5.09 1.88
N GLU A 253 -10.03 -5.45 0.78
CA GLU A 253 -10.67 -5.93 -0.45
C GLU A 253 -11.40 -7.27 -0.25
N GLY A 254 -12.68 -7.27 -0.60
CA GLY A 254 -13.55 -8.43 -0.42
C GLY A 254 -13.94 -8.71 1.04
N GLY A 255 -13.61 -7.79 1.95
CA GLY A 255 -14.06 -7.77 3.34
C GLY A 255 -15.19 -6.78 3.58
N SER A 256 -15.50 -6.57 4.86
CA SER A 256 -16.40 -5.55 5.40
C SER A 256 -15.81 -4.96 6.67
N TRP A 257 -16.39 -3.88 7.20
CA TRP A 257 -15.95 -3.21 8.43
C TRP A 257 -15.76 -4.16 9.63
N ASN A 258 -16.58 -5.22 9.74
CA ASN A 258 -16.52 -6.21 10.82
C ASN A 258 -15.71 -7.45 10.48
N ARG A 259 -15.22 -7.55 9.24
CA ARG A 259 -14.53 -8.73 8.74
C ARG A 259 -13.75 -8.42 7.48
N LYS A 260 -12.53 -7.92 7.64
CA LYS A 260 -11.52 -7.94 6.57
C LYS A 260 -11.36 -9.38 6.04
N ALA A 261 -11.11 -9.50 4.74
CA ALA A 261 -10.92 -10.79 4.10
C ALA A 261 -9.58 -11.39 4.53
N ASN A 262 -9.61 -12.61 5.04
CA ASN A 262 -8.39 -13.35 5.34
C ASN A 262 -7.74 -13.84 4.03
N ARG A 263 -6.45 -13.56 3.84
CA ARG A 263 -5.68 -13.92 2.65
C ARG A 263 -4.47 -14.78 3.01
N ASP A 264 -4.21 -15.80 2.20
CA ASP A 264 -3.00 -16.62 2.24
C ASP A 264 -2.46 -16.68 0.81
N GLU A 265 -1.44 -15.87 0.52
CA GLU A 265 -0.98 -15.61 -0.85
C GLU A 265 0.55 -15.81 -0.96
N PRO A 266 1.06 -16.27 -2.12
CA PRO A 266 2.50 -16.30 -2.35
C PRO A 266 3.07 -14.88 -2.42
N VAL A 267 4.29 -14.67 -1.94
CA VAL A 267 4.98 -13.37 -2.05
C VAL A 267 5.85 -13.37 -3.29
N SER A 268 5.57 -12.45 -4.22
CA SER A 268 6.23 -12.39 -5.52
C SER A 268 7.50 -11.52 -5.49
N ASN A 269 8.51 -11.92 -6.24
CA ASN A 269 9.71 -11.11 -6.52
C ASN A 269 10.46 -10.59 -5.28
N ALA A 270 10.33 -11.24 -4.12
CA ALA A 270 11.09 -10.87 -2.93
C ALA A 270 12.54 -11.33 -3.08
N ASN A 271 13.50 -10.46 -2.74
CA ASN A 271 14.91 -10.82 -2.67
C ASN A 271 15.13 -11.87 -1.59
N ILE A 272 15.92 -12.88 -1.92
CA ILE A 272 16.24 -13.99 -1.02
C ILE A 272 17.73 -14.28 -0.97
N THR A 273 18.20 -14.65 0.21
CA THR A 273 19.58 -15.06 0.45
C THR A 273 19.62 -16.37 1.21
N LEU A 274 20.36 -17.36 0.68
CA LEU A 274 20.72 -18.57 1.41
C LEU A 274 22.00 -18.29 2.19
N TRP A 275 21.88 -18.25 3.51
CA TRP A 275 23.00 -18.15 4.44
C TRP A 275 23.37 -19.54 4.96
N GLY A 276 24.63 -19.75 5.33
CA GLY A 276 25.02 -20.99 5.99
C GLY A 276 26.46 -21.05 6.49
N LYS A 277 26.76 -22.14 7.17
CA LYS A 277 28.08 -22.50 7.70
C LYS A 277 28.54 -23.81 7.02
N PRO A 278 29.52 -23.77 6.10
CA PRO A 278 30.02 -24.98 5.44
C PRO A 278 30.45 -26.07 6.42
N THR A 279 31.16 -25.70 7.48
CA THR A 279 31.59 -26.63 8.55
C THR A 279 31.13 -26.12 9.91
N ALA A 280 31.08 -27.00 10.92
CA ALA A 280 30.63 -26.65 12.28
C ALA A 280 31.43 -25.50 12.90
N ASN A 281 32.72 -25.35 12.54
CA ASN A 281 33.62 -24.34 13.06
C ASN A 281 33.76 -23.10 12.15
N SER A 282 33.06 -23.07 11.00
CA SER A 282 33.10 -21.94 10.09
C SER A 282 32.14 -20.82 10.48
N GLY A 283 32.48 -19.59 10.11
CA GLY A 283 31.58 -18.44 10.21
C GLY A 283 30.40 -18.55 9.25
N THR A 284 29.34 -17.79 9.54
CA THR A 284 28.20 -17.64 8.61
C THR A 284 28.67 -16.94 7.34
N GLN A 285 28.33 -17.50 6.19
CA GLN A 285 28.58 -16.91 4.88
C GLN A 285 27.37 -17.03 3.96
N LYS A 286 27.36 -16.20 2.93
CA LYS A 286 26.36 -16.23 1.87
C LYS A 286 26.66 -17.37 0.91
N LEU A 287 25.73 -18.30 0.73
CA LEU A 287 25.87 -19.46 -0.15
C LEU A 287 25.26 -19.21 -1.52
N ALA A 288 24.10 -18.56 -1.58
CA ALA A 288 23.40 -18.22 -2.83
C ALA A 288 22.45 -17.04 -2.61
N THR A 289 22.04 -16.39 -3.71
CA THR A 289 21.00 -15.34 -3.73
C THR A 289 20.04 -15.57 -4.89
N GLY A 290 18.84 -15.03 -4.78
CA GLY A 290 17.86 -15.07 -5.85
C GLY A 290 16.66 -14.20 -5.54
N MET A 291 15.53 -14.52 -6.17
CA MET A 291 14.23 -13.93 -5.86
C MET A 291 13.16 -15.02 -5.80
N THR A 292 12.06 -14.76 -5.11
CA THR A 292 10.87 -15.59 -5.23
C THR A 292 10.23 -15.41 -6.61
N GLY A 293 9.59 -16.45 -7.13
CA GLY A 293 8.93 -16.46 -8.43
C GLY A 293 7.75 -15.49 -8.48
N ASN A 294 7.57 -14.86 -9.63
CA ASN A 294 6.47 -13.92 -9.86
C ASN A 294 5.13 -14.65 -9.89
N GLY A 295 4.22 -14.32 -8.95
CA GLY A 295 2.88 -14.88 -8.86
C GLY A 295 2.77 -16.25 -8.19
N ASP A 296 3.88 -16.94 -7.91
CA ASP A 296 3.87 -18.25 -7.26
C ASP A 296 4.73 -18.36 -5.99
N GLY A 297 5.58 -17.37 -5.72
CA GLY A 297 6.39 -17.29 -4.49
C GLY A 297 7.44 -18.40 -4.37
N LYS A 298 7.64 -19.21 -5.41
CA LYS A 298 8.58 -20.33 -5.36
C LYS A 298 10.00 -19.85 -5.41
N PHE A 299 10.91 -20.59 -4.77
CA PHE A 299 12.34 -20.34 -4.89
C PHE A 299 13.14 -21.64 -4.97
N ASN A 300 14.31 -21.54 -5.58
CA ASN A 300 15.29 -22.63 -5.65
C ASN A 300 16.71 -22.03 -5.63
N LEU A 301 17.39 -22.13 -4.48
CA LEU A 301 18.71 -21.56 -4.26
C LEU A 301 19.74 -22.67 -4.22
N CYS A 302 20.63 -22.70 -5.22
CA CYS A 302 21.62 -23.73 -5.39
C CYS A 302 23.04 -23.21 -5.14
N TYR A 303 23.85 -24.01 -4.45
CA TYR A 303 25.25 -23.71 -4.18
C TYR A 303 26.10 -24.99 -4.31
N THR A 304 27.41 -24.81 -4.47
CA THR A 304 28.36 -25.92 -4.50
C THR A 304 29.03 -26.01 -3.12
N PRO A 305 28.79 -27.08 -2.35
CA PRO A 305 29.38 -27.19 -1.02
C PRO A 305 30.89 -27.45 -1.12
N SER A 306 31.67 -26.88 -0.21
CA SER A 306 33.13 -27.09 -0.11
C SER A 306 33.49 -28.42 0.58
N THR A 307 32.52 -29.04 1.25
CA THR A 307 32.60 -30.33 1.94
C THR A 307 31.43 -31.21 1.50
N SER A 308 31.41 -32.49 1.87
CA SER A 308 30.29 -33.39 1.56
C SER A 308 28.99 -33.04 2.30
N ILE A 309 29.09 -32.22 3.36
CA ILE A 309 27.98 -31.79 4.21
C ILE A 309 28.19 -30.31 4.53
N THR A 310 27.13 -29.51 4.40
CA THR A 310 27.03 -28.16 4.97
C THR A 310 26.43 -28.25 6.36
N SER A 311 27.15 -27.77 7.38
CA SER A 311 26.75 -27.91 8.78
C SER A 311 25.39 -27.26 9.08
N GLN A 312 25.15 -26.06 8.57
CA GLN A 312 23.92 -25.30 8.81
C GLN A 312 23.58 -24.40 7.62
N ALA A 313 22.31 -24.26 7.25
CA ALA A 313 21.86 -23.23 6.32
C ALA A 313 20.41 -22.78 6.59
N TRP A 314 20.07 -21.57 6.19
CA TRP A 314 18.71 -21.01 6.27
C TRP A 314 18.49 -19.99 5.16
N VAL A 315 17.23 -19.78 4.78
CA VAL A 315 16.86 -18.77 3.78
C VAL A 315 16.35 -17.53 4.49
N GLU A 316 16.85 -16.36 4.10
CA GLU A 316 16.36 -15.06 4.52
C GLU A 316 15.65 -14.38 3.34
N PHE A 317 14.41 -13.95 3.56
CA PHE A 317 13.57 -13.18 2.64
C PHE A 317 13.60 -11.72 3.07
N GLN A 318 13.71 -10.79 2.14
CA GLN A 318 13.71 -9.35 2.42
C GLN A 318 12.55 -8.63 1.71
N THR A 319 11.95 -7.62 2.35
CA THR A 319 10.91 -6.77 1.74
C THR A 319 11.47 -5.82 0.70
N ARG A 320 12.09 -6.39 -0.33
CA ARG A 320 12.72 -5.70 -1.45
C ARG A 320 12.60 -6.57 -2.69
N ALA A 321 12.24 -5.97 -3.81
CA ALA A 321 12.20 -6.64 -5.10
C ALA A 321 13.24 -6.04 -6.06
N GLY A 322 14.31 -6.81 -6.28
CA GLY A 322 15.48 -6.36 -7.02
C GLY A 322 16.02 -5.06 -6.42
N GLN A 323 16.05 -4.01 -7.26
CA GLN A 323 16.38 -2.63 -6.88
C GLN A 323 15.21 -1.67 -7.15
N MET A 324 14.01 -2.18 -7.45
CA MET A 324 12.92 -1.38 -7.99
C MET A 324 11.89 -0.97 -6.95
N TRP A 325 11.63 -1.79 -5.93
CA TRP A 325 10.83 -1.35 -4.78
C TRP A 325 11.17 -2.08 -3.50
N SER A 326 10.81 -1.46 -2.38
CA SER A 326 11.00 -2.02 -1.04
C SER A 326 10.01 -1.46 -0.05
N VAL A 327 9.82 -2.21 1.04
CA VAL A 327 9.14 -1.75 2.25
C VAL A 327 10.14 -1.71 3.40
N VAL A 328 10.19 -0.59 4.12
CA VAL A 328 11.16 -0.33 5.19
C VAL A 328 10.46 0.13 6.46
N ASP A 329 11.09 -0.09 7.61
CA ASP A 329 10.64 0.42 8.90
C ASP A 329 10.89 1.94 9.04
N GLY A 330 10.47 2.52 10.18
CA GLY A 330 10.68 3.95 10.47
C GLY A 330 12.15 4.41 10.53
N ASN A 331 13.12 3.48 10.55
CA ASN A 331 14.56 3.77 10.47
C ASN A 331 15.14 3.50 9.08
N GLY A 332 14.30 3.22 8.08
CA GLY A 332 14.71 2.92 6.71
C GLY A 332 15.30 1.51 6.52
N ARG A 333 15.08 0.58 7.46
CA ARG A 333 15.58 -0.80 7.34
C ARG A 333 14.54 -1.70 6.71
N THR A 334 14.93 -2.54 5.76
CA THR A 334 14.04 -3.56 5.19
C THR A 334 13.68 -4.61 6.23
N TYR A 335 12.44 -5.09 6.18
CA TYR A 335 12.02 -6.25 6.94
C TYR A 335 12.66 -7.52 6.38
N ALA A 336 12.99 -8.46 7.29
CA ALA A 336 13.54 -9.75 6.93
C ALA A 336 12.86 -10.90 7.68
N THR A 337 12.43 -11.93 6.96
CA THR A 337 11.94 -13.20 7.52
C THR A 337 12.99 -14.29 7.28
N ALA A 338 13.41 -15.02 8.32
CA ALA A 338 14.34 -16.13 8.18
C ALA A 338 13.64 -17.48 8.41
N THR A 339 13.99 -18.51 7.64
CA THR A 339 13.53 -19.88 7.91
C THR A 339 14.17 -20.43 9.18
N TYR A 340 13.63 -21.52 9.71
CA TYR A 340 14.38 -22.36 10.62
C TYR A 340 15.69 -22.84 9.97
N SER A 341 16.70 -23.09 10.80
CA SER A 341 17.98 -23.63 10.33
C SER A 341 17.85 -25.09 9.95
N LEU A 342 18.28 -25.41 8.73
CA LEU A 342 18.57 -26.77 8.28
C LEU A 342 19.96 -27.16 8.76
N ASN A 343 20.12 -28.40 9.23
CA ASN A 343 21.40 -28.93 9.72
C ASN A 343 21.87 -30.08 8.84
N ASN A 344 23.20 -30.25 8.72
CA ASN A 344 23.85 -31.38 8.06
C ASN A 344 23.33 -31.65 6.62
N ILE A 345 23.28 -30.60 5.81
CA ILE A 345 22.73 -30.65 4.45
C ILE A 345 23.74 -31.31 3.52
N SER A 346 23.37 -32.43 2.91
CA SER A 346 24.20 -33.19 1.97
C SER A 346 23.60 -33.32 0.57
N GLY A 347 22.36 -32.84 0.37
CA GLY A 347 21.63 -32.95 -0.89
C GLY A 347 20.47 -31.96 -0.97
N ASN A 348 19.74 -32.02 -2.09
CA ASN A 348 18.62 -31.11 -2.34
C ASN A 348 17.56 -31.24 -1.25
N THR A 349 17.14 -30.10 -0.70
CA THR A 349 16.19 -30.03 0.42
C THR A 349 15.07 -29.06 0.06
N SER A 350 13.83 -29.44 0.38
CA SER A 350 12.66 -28.57 0.24
C SER A 350 12.15 -28.17 1.62
N LEU A 351 11.89 -26.89 1.80
CA LEU A 351 11.31 -26.29 3.00
C LEU A 351 9.77 -26.31 2.97
N GLY A 352 9.15 -26.70 1.84
CA GLY A 352 7.71 -26.57 1.64
C GLY A 352 7.27 -25.11 1.65
N ASN A 353 6.16 -24.82 2.35
CA ASN A 353 5.69 -23.45 2.56
C ASN A 353 6.41 -22.81 3.74
N VAL A 354 6.97 -21.63 3.50
CA VAL A 354 7.53 -20.75 4.53
C VAL A 354 6.64 -19.53 4.62
N TYR A 355 6.24 -19.16 5.84
CA TYR A 355 5.35 -18.02 6.07
C TYR A 355 6.10 -16.83 6.63
N ALA A 356 5.76 -15.64 6.13
CA ALA A 356 6.10 -14.36 6.74
C ALA A 356 5.71 -14.36 8.23
N ASN A 357 6.48 -13.64 9.04
CA ASN A 357 6.12 -13.40 10.43
C ASN A 357 4.84 -12.55 10.49
N GLU A 358 3.93 -12.86 11.41
CA GLU A 358 2.64 -12.16 11.53
C GLU A 358 2.80 -10.65 11.76
N GLY A 359 3.78 -10.25 12.57
CA GLY A 359 4.09 -8.83 12.81
C GLY A 359 4.72 -8.11 11.61
N GLN A 360 5.13 -8.85 10.57
CA GLN A 360 5.62 -8.31 9.29
C GLN A 360 4.59 -8.43 8.16
N SER A 361 3.44 -9.06 8.40
CA SER A 361 2.50 -9.46 7.33
C SER A 361 2.04 -8.28 6.47
N ARG A 362 1.79 -7.12 7.07
CA ARG A 362 1.45 -5.88 6.38
C ARG A 362 2.56 -5.33 5.50
N ALA A 363 3.80 -5.37 5.97
CA ALA A 363 4.96 -4.98 5.15
C ALA A 363 5.11 -5.89 3.92
N TRP A 364 4.89 -7.19 4.09
CA TRP A 364 4.89 -8.14 2.98
C TRP A 364 3.72 -7.95 2.02
N HIS A 365 2.54 -7.58 2.54
CA HIS A 365 1.37 -7.27 1.72
C HIS A 365 1.62 -6.02 0.87
N ALA A 366 2.12 -4.93 1.46
CA ALA A 366 2.48 -3.73 0.70
C ALA A 366 3.53 -4.00 -0.40
N LEU A 367 4.52 -4.86 -0.12
CA LEU A 367 5.52 -5.25 -1.12
C LEU A 367 4.90 -5.94 -2.35
N ASP A 368 3.99 -6.89 -2.12
CA ASP A 368 3.33 -7.64 -3.20
C ASP A 368 2.29 -6.78 -3.92
N THR A 369 1.64 -5.86 -3.21
CA THR A 369 0.77 -4.85 -3.82
C THR A 369 1.53 -3.95 -4.80
N LEU A 370 2.75 -3.50 -4.45
CA LEU A 370 3.61 -2.79 -5.39
C LEU A 370 4.02 -3.67 -6.59
N ASN A 371 4.15 -4.98 -6.40
CA ASN A 371 4.42 -5.90 -7.51
C ASN A 371 3.26 -5.91 -8.54
N LYS A 372 2.00 -5.81 -8.09
CA LYS A 372 0.84 -5.71 -8.98
C LYS A 372 0.90 -4.45 -9.84
N LEU A 373 1.19 -3.29 -9.23
CA LEU A 373 1.39 -2.05 -9.99
C LEU A 373 2.61 -2.14 -10.90
N TRP A 374 3.73 -2.70 -10.43
CA TRP A 374 4.95 -2.82 -11.24
C TRP A 374 4.66 -3.47 -12.59
N TRP A 375 3.99 -4.61 -12.63
CA TRP A 375 3.69 -5.29 -13.89
C TRP A 375 2.65 -4.58 -14.75
N ASN A 376 1.90 -3.62 -14.19
CA ASN A 376 0.91 -2.84 -14.93
C ASN A 376 1.36 -1.41 -15.28
N ARG A 377 2.42 -0.86 -14.68
CA ARG A 377 2.84 0.57 -14.61
C ARG A 377 2.85 1.43 -15.89
N GLY A 378 2.59 0.85 -17.07
CA GLY A 378 2.50 1.60 -18.31
C GLY A 378 3.86 2.06 -18.85
N SER A 379 4.95 1.37 -18.50
CA SER A 379 6.32 1.62 -18.97
C SER A 379 6.83 0.42 -19.79
N THR A 380 7.56 0.70 -20.87
CA THR A 380 8.24 -0.31 -21.71
C THR A 380 9.71 -0.51 -21.33
N THR A 381 10.19 0.18 -20.29
CA THR A 381 11.58 0.13 -19.83
C THR A 381 11.71 -0.72 -18.57
N ASN A 382 12.94 -1.00 -18.13
CA ASN A 382 13.19 -1.63 -16.83
C ASN A 382 13.09 -0.67 -15.63
N CYS A 383 12.61 0.57 -15.83
CA CYS A 383 12.33 1.52 -14.76
C CYS A 383 10.82 1.69 -14.52
N TRP A 384 10.45 2.38 -13.43
CA TRP A 384 9.05 2.71 -13.13
C TRP A 384 8.39 3.51 -14.25
N SER A 385 9.13 4.45 -14.84
CA SER A 385 8.70 5.29 -15.95
C SER A 385 9.75 5.35 -17.07
N SER A 386 9.31 5.59 -18.30
CA SER A 386 10.19 5.88 -19.45
C SER A 386 10.96 7.20 -19.31
N SER A 387 10.52 8.12 -18.46
CA SER A 387 11.25 9.37 -18.16
C SER A 387 12.59 9.13 -17.47
N GLN A 388 12.82 7.93 -16.92
CA GLN A 388 14.03 7.54 -16.18
C GLN A 388 15.06 6.79 -17.06
N GLN A 389 14.95 6.90 -18.39
CA GLN A 389 15.94 6.35 -19.32
C GLN A 389 17.33 7.00 -19.10
N ASP A 390 18.41 6.32 -19.53
CA ASP A 390 19.84 6.58 -19.25
C ASP A 390 20.45 5.93 -17.99
N GLY A 391 19.81 4.88 -17.45
CA GLY A 391 20.42 3.99 -16.46
C GLY A 391 20.25 4.39 -14.99
N HIS A 392 19.40 5.38 -14.71
CA HIS A 392 19.13 5.87 -13.36
C HIS A 392 17.68 5.56 -12.91
N CYS A 393 17.29 4.28 -12.93
CA CYS A 393 16.01 3.88 -12.33
C CYS A 393 16.02 4.20 -10.83
N THR A 394 15.07 4.99 -10.35
CA THR A 394 14.87 5.23 -8.91
C THR A 394 13.76 4.33 -8.37
N PRO A 395 13.94 3.70 -7.19
CA PRO A 395 12.94 2.81 -6.63
C PRO A 395 11.72 3.56 -6.11
N ILE A 396 10.62 2.83 -5.89
CA ILE A 396 9.53 3.25 -5.00
C ILE A 396 9.74 2.58 -3.64
N THR A 397 9.77 3.38 -2.57
CA THR A 397 9.95 2.87 -1.20
C THR A 397 8.73 3.19 -0.36
N VAL A 398 8.17 2.19 0.29
CA VAL A 398 7.13 2.34 1.32
C VAL A 398 7.80 2.31 2.69
N GLN A 399 7.54 3.33 3.50
CA GLN A 399 7.88 3.39 4.91
C GLN A 399 6.63 3.06 5.72
N TRP A 400 6.69 1.98 6.48
CA TRP A 400 5.60 1.53 7.33
C TRP A 400 6.18 0.83 8.56
N TYR A 401 5.49 0.90 9.69
CA TYR A 401 5.80 0.12 10.89
C TYR A 401 4.54 -0.09 11.74
N PRO A 402 4.48 -1.15 12.57
CA PRO A 402 3.35 -1.37 13.46
C PRO A 402 3.09 -0.16 14.37
N GLY A 403 1.83 0.29 14.43
CA GLY A 403 1.42 1.47 15.18
C GLY A 403 1.82 2.80 14.53
N SER A 404 2.13 2.82 13.23
CA SER A 404 2.46 4.05 12.49
C SER A 404 1.34 5.10 12.59
N THR A 405 1.73 6.30 13.02
CA THR A 405 0.84 7.47 13.16
C THR A 405 1.19 8.62 12.21
N ASP A 406 2.21 8.47 11.34
CA ASP A 406 2.67 9.50 10.40
C ASP A 406 1.55 9.94 9.44
N GLY A 407 0.68 8.98 9.11
CA GLY A 407 -0.39 9.13 8.13
C GLY A 407 -0.05 8.40 6.84
N THR A 408 -0.89 8.62 5.83
CA THR A 408 -0.76 7.99 4.52
C THR A 408 -0.65 9.07 3.47
N TYR A 409 0.50 9.08 2.79
CA TYR A 409 0.88 10.10 1.81
C TYR A 409 2.18 9.74 1.07
N TRP A 410 2.42 10.42 -0.05
CA TRP A 410 3.74 10.52 -0.69
C TRP A 410 4.13 11.99 -0.94
N THR A 411 5.43 12.32 -0.87
CA THR A 411 5.93 13.64 -1.27
C THR A 411 7.19 13.56 -2.12
N THR A 412 7.42 14.56 -2.98
CA THR A 412 8.65 14.67 -3.78
C THR A 412 9.92 14.86 -2.96
N ASN A 413 9.83 15.46 -1.76
CA ASN A 413 11.01 15.80 -0.96
C ASN A 413 11.64 14.58 -0.27
N ASP A 414 10.82 13.68 0.26
CA ASP A 414 11.30 12.43 0.88
C ASP A 414 11.33 11.27 -0.13
N ASP A 415 10.51 11.34 -1.19
CA ASP A 415 10.38 10.31 -2.22
C ASP A 415 10.08 8.91 -1.66
N LYS A 416 9.30 8.87 -0.57
CA LYS A 416 8.76 7.67 0.05
C LYS A 416 7.27 7.78 0.24
N ILE A 417 6.62 6.65 0.15
CA ILE A 417 5.23 6.45 0.55
C ILE A 417 5.24 6.18 2.05
N HIS A 418 4.53 6.98 2.82
CA HIS A 418 4.24 6.71 4.22
C HIS A 418 2.87 6.06 4.31
N LEU A 419 2.73 5.05 5.16
CA LEU A 419 1.44 4.41 5.43
C LEU A 419 1.16 4.41 6.94
N ALA A 420 -0.09 4.70 7.30
CA ALA A 420 -0.61 4.48 8.65
C ALA A 420 -0.66 2.97 8.99
N ASP A 421 -0.82 2.62 10.27
CA ASP A 421 -0.72 1.23 10.74
C ASP A 421 -1.51 0.21 9.90
N ASN A 422 -2.80 0.47 9.64
CA ASN A 422 -3.68 -0.46 8.94
C ASN A 422 -3.77 -0.24 7.42
N ASP A 423 -3.17 0.80 6.86
CA ASP A 423 -3.34 1.11 5.44
C ASP A 423 -2.67 0.12 4.48
N PRO A 424 -1.60 -0.63 4.85
CA PRO A 424 -1.20 -1.79 4.06
C PRO A 424 -2.27 -2.86 3.92
N ASP A 425 -3.31 -2.90 4.77
CA ASP A 425 -4.42 -3.85 4.59
C ASP A 425 -5.28 -3.49 3.37
N SER A 426 -5.17 -2.27 2.82
CA SER A 426 -5.81 -1.84 1.57
C SER A 426 -4.80 -1.83 0.41
N GLU A 427 -5.05 -2.68 -0.57
CA GLU A 427 -4.30 -2.66 -1.83
C GLU A 427 -4.54 -1.35 -2.58
N HIS A 428 -5.77 -0.82 -2.55
CA HIS A 428 -6.13 0.44 -3.20
C HIS A 428 -5.39 1.63 -2.61
N THR A 429 -5.34 1.75 -1.28
CA THR A 429 -4.61 2.84 -0.61
C THR A 429 -3.12 2.73 -0.90
N THR A 430 -2.54 1.54 -0.80
CA THR A 430 -1.11 1.35 -1.12
C THR A 430 -0.79 1.72 -2.58
N VAL A 431 -1.65 1.35 -3.54
CA VAL A 431 -1.44 1.70 -4.96
C VAL A 431 -1.77 3.16 -5.26
N HIS A 432 -2.70 3.78 -4.55
CA HIS A 432 -3.00 5.21 -4.65
C HIS A 432 -1.74 6.03 -4.38
N GLU A 433 -1.08 5.78 -3.24
CA GLU A 433 0.19 6.43 -2.91
C GLU A 433 1.30 6.11 -3.91
N ALA A 434 1.34 4.87 -4.39
CA ALA A 434 2.26 4.49 -5.45
C ALA A 434 1.94 5.18 -6.79
N GLY A 435 0.70 5.60 -7.01
CA GLY A 435 0.25 6.44 -8.10
C GLY A 435 0.83 7.84 -8.01
N HIS A 436 0.85 8.46 -6.83
CA HIS A 436 1.57 9.72 -6.61
C HIS A 436 3.07 9.57 -6.89
N ALA A 437 3.70 8.52 -6.34
CA ALA A 437 5.11 8.23 -6.62
C ALA A 437 5.38 8.01 -8.11
N LEU A 438 4.48 7.30 -8.82
CA LEU A 438 4.56 7.07 -10.26
C LEU A 438 4.43 8.38 -11.05
N MET A 439 3.48 9.26 -10.70
CA MET A 439 3.37 10.59 -11.30
C MET A 439 4.65 11.40 -11.08
N GLY A 440 5.23 11.36 -9.87
CA GLY A 440 6.53 11.97 -9.59
C GLY A 440 7.65 11.42 -10.47
N LYS A 441 7.66 10.11 -10.75
CA LYS A 441 8.62 9.53 -11.70
C LYS A 441 8.35 9.99 -13.13
N LEU A 442 7.11 9.96 -13.60
CA LEU A 442 6.69 10.45 -14.92
C LEU A 442 7.18 11.90 -15.12
N TYR A 443 6.99 12.75 -14.11
CA TYR A 443 7.35 14.16 -14.12
C TYR A 443 8.81 14.46 -13.76
N LYS A 444 9.69 13.45 -13.68
CA LYS A 444 11.11 13.62 -13.35
C LYS A 444 11.34 14.41 -12.04
N GLY A 445 10.48 14.18 -11.06
CA GLY A 445 10.50 14.83 -9.75
C GLY A 445 9.81 16.19 -9.69
N TRP A 446 9.30 16.73 -10.81
CA TRP A 446 8.42 17.89 -10.77
C TRP A 446 7.04 17.49 -10.22
N TRP A 447 6.40 18.40 -9.48
CA TRP A 447 5.06 18.19 -8.91
C TRP A 447 4.21 19.44 -9.05
N PRO A 448 2.90 19.31 -9.38
CA PRO A 448 1.98 20.43 -9.41
C PRO A 448 1.93 21.18 -8.07
N ASN A 449 1.70 22.50 -8.12
CA ASN A 449 1.35 23.23 -6.91
C ASN A 449 -0.09 22.90 -6.49
N VAL A 450 -0.25 21.93 -5.60
CA VAL A 450 -1.55 21.47 -5.12
C VAL A 450 -2.09 22.42 -4.06
N SER A 451 -3.31 22.92 -4.26
CA SER A 451 -4.01 23.82 -3.35
C SER A 451 -5.33 23.24 -2.84
N ASN A 452 -5.78 23.68 -1.66
CA ASN A 452 -7.09 23.34 -1.07
C ASN A 452 -7.46 21.85 -1.08
N CYS A 453 -6.46 20.96 -0.90
CA CYS A 453 -6.67 19.51 -0.84
C CYS A 453 -6.93 19.01 0.59
N SER A 454 -6.93 19.92 1.58
CA SER A 454 -7.25 19.62 2.97
C SER A 454 -8.41 20.52 3.44
N PRO A 455 -9.45 19.96 4.08
CA PRO A 455 -9.69 18.53 4.29
C PRO A 455 -9.85 17.75 2.98
N HIS A 456 -9.31 16.53 2.92
CA HIS A 456 -9.28 15.70 1.72
C HIS A 456 -10.60 14.95 1.52
N TYR A 457 -11.08 14.89 0.28
CA TYR A 457 -12.32 14.20 -0.08
C TYR A 457 -12.24 13.60 -1.48
N VAL A 458 -12.53 12.31 -1.59
CA VAL A 458 -12.58 11.63 -2.89
C VAL A 458 -13.79 12.00 -3.74
N ASN A 459 -14.92 12.37 -3.11
CA ASN A 459 -16.20 12.61 -3.78
C ASN A 459 -16.67 14.08 -3.74
N ARG A 460 -15.84 15.00 -3.25
CA ARG A 460 -16.20 16.42 -3.17
C ARG A 460 -15.23 17.28 -3.96
N THR A 461 -15.70 18.47 -4.32
CA THR A 461 -14.87 19.47 -4.98
C THR A 461 -13.87 20.08 -4.00
N SER A 462 -12.61 20.06 -4.41
CA SER A 462 -11.47 20.66 -3.70
C SER A 462 -10.86 21.78 -4.56
N SER A 463 -9.83 21.48 -5.34
CA SER A 463 -9.29 22.34 -6.39
C SER A 463 -9.00 21.50 -7.62
N THR A 464 -8.84 22.13 -8.78
CA THR A 464 -8.46 21.42 -10.02
C THR A 464 -7.09 20.75 -9.92
N SER A 465 -6.15 21.34 -9.17
CA SER A 465 -4.84 20.72 -8.90
C SER A 465 -4.93 19.48 -8.00
N CYS A 466 -5.79 19.51 -6.97
CA CYS A 466 -6.06 18.37 -6.09
C CYS A 466 -6.83 17.28 -6.86
N GLY A 467 -7.92 17.64 -7.54
CA GLY A 467 -8.67 16.71 -8.38
C GLY A 467 -7.80 16.00 -9.42
N TRP A 468 -6.78 16.68 -9.95
CA TRP A 468 -5.80 16.08 -10.85
C TRP A 468 -4.84 15.10 -10.17
N THR A 469 -4.13 15.50 -9.11
CA THR A 469 -3.12 14.64 -8.48
C THR A 469 -3.76 13.44 -7.81
N GLU A 470 -4.84 13.65 -7.05
CA GLU A 470 -5.58 12.59 -6.36
C GLU A 470 -6.35 11.72 -7.36
N GLY A 471 -6.96 12.36 -8.37
CA GLY A 471 -7.71 11.65 -9.40
C GLY A 471 -6.83 10.72 -10.21
N PHE A 472 -5.60 11.14 -10.52
CA PHE A 472 -4.60 10.27 -11.15
C PHE A 472 -4.23 9.09 -10.25
N ALA A 473 -3.96 9.32 -8.97
CA ALA A 473 -3.63 8.26 -8.01
C ALA A 473 -4.75 7.22 -7.88
N ASN A 474 -6.01 7.65 -7.81
CA ASN A 474 -7.16 6.72 -7.87
C ASN A 474 -7.27 6.00 -9.20
N ALA A 475 -7.08 6.68 -10.33
CA ALA A 475 -7.11 6.03 -11.64
C ALA A 475 -6.04 4.94 -11.76
N VAL A 476 -4.85 5.15 -11.19
CA VAL A 476 -3.77 4.14 -11.12
C VAL A 476 -4.24 2.91 -10.34
N ALA A 477 -4.89 3.10 -9.19
CA ALA A 477 -5.45 1.99 -8.41
C ALA A 477 -6.55 1.25 -9.17
N PHE A 478 -7.53 1.97 -9.72
CA PHE A 478 -8.64 1.42 -10.51
C PHE A 478 -8.16 0.64 -11.72
N HIS A 479 -7.18 1.18 -12.45
CA HIS A 479 -6.57 0.49 -13.58
C HIS A 479 -5.81 -0.77 -13.15
N THR A 480 -5.16 -0.76 -11.97
CA THR A 480 -4.41 -1.90 -11.43
C THR A 480 -5.32 -3.06 -11.02
N PHE A 481 -6.45 -2.76 -10.38
CA PHE A 481 -7.36 -3.80 -9.84
C PHE A 481 -8.56 -4.11 -10.73
N ASN A 482 -8.74 -3.31 -11.78
CA ASN A 482 -9.86 -3.40 -12.72
C ASN A 482 -11.21 -3.32 -11.99
N ASP A 483 -11.36 -2.29 -11.18
CA ASP A 483 -12.59 -1.87 -10.52
C ASP A 483 -12.55 -0.36 -10.22
N THR A 484 -13.61 0.20 -9.65
CA THR A 484 -13.75 1.63 -9.29
C THR A 484 -14.05 1.83 -7.81
N THR A 485 -13.83 0.80 -6.98
CA THR A 485 -14.14 0.87 -5.55
C THR A 485 -12.88 1.20 -4.78
N TYR A 486 -12.88 2.34 -4.10
CA TYR A 486 -11.80 2.68 -3.21
C TYR A 486 -11.99 1.99 -1.86
N TYR A 487 -10.96 1.30 -1.36
CA TYR A 487 -10.94 0.65 -0.06
C TYR A 487 -9.97 1.38 0.87
N TRP A 488 -10.32 1.49 2.15
CA TRP A 488 -9.43 2.00 3.20
C TRP A 488 -8.94 0.85 4.10
N GLY A 489 -7.82 1.03 4.79
CA GLY A 489 -7.18 -0.02 5.62
C GLY A 489 -8.08 -0.63 6.72
N ASN A 490 -9.10 0.10 7.17
CA ASN A 490 -10.09 -0.38 8.14
C ASN A 490 -11.20 -1.27 7.53
N GLY A 491 -11.15 -1.54 6.23
CA GLY A 491 -12.17 -2.34 5.51
C GLY A 491 -13.41 -1.56 5.07
N SER A 492 -13.49 -0.24 5.34
CA SER A 492 -14.50 0.62 4.73
C SER A 492 -14.21 0.80 3.24
N SER A 493 -15.23 1.08 2.44
CA SER A 493 -15.08 1.30 1.00
C SER A 493 -16.14 2.23 0.43
N LEU A 494 -15.83 2.83 -0.72
CA LEU A 494 -16.72 3.69 -1.49
C LEU A 494 -16.56 3.37 -2.97
N ASN A 495 -17.66 3.03 -3.63
CA ASN A 495 -17.65 2.90 -5.09
C ASN A 495 -17.68 4.30 -5.72
N LEU A 496 -16.66 4.59 -6.52
CA LEU A 496 -16.49 5.86 -7.21
C LEU A 496 -16.92 5.81 -8.68
N ALA A 497 -17.47 4.70 -9.17
CA ALA A 497 -18.17 4.66 -10.46
C ALA A 497 -19.24 5.76 -10.48
N ASN A 498 -19.21 6.59 -11.51
CA ASN A 498 -20.09 7.74 -11.61
C ASN A 498 -20.41 8.11 -13.05
N ASP A 499 -21.55 8.77 -13.20
CA ASP A 499 -22.04 9.40 -14.40
C ASP A 499 -22.75 10.73 -14.05
N ARG A 500 -23.41 11.35 -15.02
CA ARG A 500 -24.13 12.63 -14.84
C ARG A 500 -25.30 12.54 -13.85
N SER A 501 -25.84 11.35 -13.64
CA SER A 501 -26.99 11.11 -12.76
C SER A 501 -26.57 10.74 -11.33
N THR A 502 -25.28 10.49 -11.12
CA THR A 502 -24.75 10.02 -9.85
C THR A 502 -24.80 11.13 -8.81
N ASN A 503 -25.64 10.93 -7.79
CA ASN A 503 -25.76 11.83 -6.64
C ASN A 503 -24.66 11.56 -5.62
N GLY A 504 -24.26 12.61 -4.88
CA GLY A 504 -23.26 12.49 -3.81
C GLY A 504 -21.80 12.49 -4.27
N ILE A 505 -21.55 12.74 -5.55
CA ILE A 505 -20.24 13.06 -6.12
C ILE A 505 -20.35 14.42 -6.79
N ASP A 506 -19.60 15.39 -6.29
CA ASP A 506 -19.62 16.77 -6.82
C ASP A 506 -19.21 16.79 -8.30
N PRO A 507 -19.72 17.75 -9.09
CA PRO A 507 -19.40 17.85 -10.50
C PRO A 507 -18.06 18.55 -10.76
N GLY A 508 -17.50 18.31 -11.95
CA GLY A 508 -16.32 19.02 -12.45
C GLY A 508 -14.98 18.37 -12.10
N ASP A 509 -13.90 18.93 -12.67
CA ASP A 509 -12.52 18.40 -12.60
C ASP A 509 -11.78 18.78 -11.31
N ALA A 510 -12.42 19.54 -10.44
CA ALA A 510 -11.95 19.77 -9.08
C ALA A 510 -12.37 18.65 -8.10
N CYS A 511 -13.13 17.65 -8.56
CA CYS A 511 -13.49 16.45 -7.81
C CYS A 511 -12.67 15.24 -8.30
N GLU A 512 -11.91 14.64 -7.38
CA GLU A 512 -11.03 13.49 -7.60
C GLU A 512 -11.73 12.32 -8.29
N ALA A 513 -12.91 11.91 -7.81
CA ALA A 513 -13.66 10.79 -8.40
C ALA A 513 -14.02 11.02 -9.88
N ARG A 514 -14.36 12.26 -10.27
CA ARG A 514 -14.69 12.60 -11.66
C ARG A 514 -13.46 12.50 -12.55
N VAL A 515 -12.31 13.00 -12.09
CA VAL A 515 -11.05 12.88 -12.82
C VAL A 515 -10.62 11.42 -12.93
N ALA A 516 -10.67 10.66 -11.82
CA ALA A 516 -10.20 9.27 -11.78
C ALA A 516 -10.96 8.36 -12.77
N THR A 517 -12.28 8.42 -12.74
CA THR A 517 -13.13 7.63 -13.65
C THR A 517 -13.03 8.10 -15.10
N SER A 518 -12.93 9.42 -15.34
CA SER A 518 -12.66 9.96 -16.68
C SER A 518 -11.35 9.43 -17.25
N LEU A 519 -10.28 9.37 -16.46
CA LEU A 519 -8.98 8.83 -16.89
C LEU A 519 -9.09 7.36 -17.28
N VAL A 520 -9.73 6.53 -16.45
CA VAL A 520 -9.93 5.10 -16.74
C VAL A 520 -10.71 4.89 -18.04
N ASP A 521 -11.76 5.68 -18.27
CA ASP A 521 -12.56 5.62 -19.49
C ASP A 521 -11.79 6.12 -20.72
N LEU A 522 -11.04 7.22 -20.59
CA LEU A 522 -10.17 7.70 -21.68
C LEU A 522 -9.12 6.64 -22.06
N TRP A 523 -8.47 6.03 -21.06
CA TRP A 523 -7.45 5.01 -21.27
C TRP A 523 -8.01 3.78 -21.97
N SER A 524 -9.20 3.33 -21.56
CA SER A 524 -9.80 2.09 -22.07
C SER A 524 -10.52 2.27 -23.40
N GLN A 525 -11.12 3.44 -23.66
CA GLN A 525 -12.00 3.64 -24.82
C GLN A 525 -11.31 4.34 -26.00
N VAL A 526 -10.43 5.32 -25.76
CA VAL A 526 -9.86 6.15 -26.84
C VAL A 526 -8.34 6.17 -26.93
N ASP A 527 -7.61 5.90 -25.83
CA ASP A 527 -6.13 5.94 -25.86
C ASP A 527 -5.50 4.62 -26.35
N GLY A 528 -6.25 3.52 -26.31
CA GLY A 528 -5.74 2.17 -26.58
C GLY A 528 -4.89 1.63 -25.42
N GLY A 529 -5.23 2.02 -24.19
CA GLY A 529 -4.53 1.73 -22.95
C GLY A 529 -3.74 2.94 -22.42
N TRP A 530 -3.45 2.93 -21.11
CA TRP A 530 -2.80 4.05 -20.43
C TRP A 530 -1.31 4.26 -20.75
N THR A 531 -0.65 3.31 -21.42
CA THR A 531 0.78 3.41 -21.78
C THR A 531 1.07 4.64 -22.64
N LYS A 532 0.18 5.00 -23.58
CA LYS A 532 0.38 6.21 -24.39
C LYS A 532 0.25 7.48 -23.56
N SER A 533 -0.72 7.52 -22.67
CA SER A 533 -0.96 8.63 -21.73
C SER A 533 0.22 8.80 -20.78
N ASN A 534 0.75 7.71 -20.21
CA ASN A 534 1.98 7.75 -19.40
C ASN A 534 3.20 8.19 -20.22
N THR A 535 3.31 7.76 -21.48
CA THR A 535 4.41 8.23 -22.34
C THR A 535 4.32 9.73 -22.59
N MET A 536 3.11 10.27 -22.79
CA MET A 536 2.87 11.70 -22.91
C MET A 536 3.25 12.43 -21.60
N MET A 537 2.75 11.97 -20.45
CA MET A 537 3.06 12.53 -19.14
C MET A 537 4.57 12.49 -18.81
N SER A 538 5.32 11.55 -19.40
CA SER A 538 6.77 11.48 -19.26
C SER A 538 7.55 12.58 -20.01
N ARG A 539 6.88 13.28 -20.95
CA ARG A 539 7.43 14.33 -21.81
C ARG A 539 6.95 15.73 -21.42
N THR A 540 5.66 15.86 -21.12
CA THR A 540 5.04 17.12 -20.71
C THR A 540 4.41 16.93 -19.35
N TRP A 541 4.59 17.90 -18.45
CA TRP A 541 4.14 17.82 -17.07
C TRP A 541 2.90 18.68 -16.87
N GLN A 542 1.82 18.10 -16.34
CA GLN A 542 0.53 18.77 -16.20
C GLN A 542 0.29 19.24 -14.77
N SER A 543 -0.13 20.49 -14.62
CA SER A 543 -0.58 21.08 -13.35
C SER A 543 -2.05 20.80 -13.04
N SER A 544 -2.86 20.42 -14.03
CA SER A 544 -4.29 20.16 -13.89
C SER A 544 -4.81 19.16 -14.93
N PHE A 545 -6.00 18.60 -14.69
CA PHE A 545 -6.66 17.72 -15.66
C PHE A 545 -7.09 18.47 -16.94
N ARG A 546 -7.37 19.77 -16.83
CA ARG A 546 -7.68 20.61 -17.99
C ARG A 546 -6.48 20.75 -18.93
N GLU A 547 -5.30 21.05 -18.39
CA GLU A 547 -4.05 21.13 -19.16
C GLU A 547 -3.72 19.78 -19.82
N TYR A 548 -3.86 18.68 -19.06
CA TYR A 548 -3.78 17.32 -19.60
C TYR A 548 -4.70 17.15 -20.81
N PHE A 549 -5.97 17.52 -20.69
CA PHE A 549 -6.98 17.19 -21.69
C PHE A 549 -6.97 18.09 -22.93
N VAL A 550 -6.87 19.40 -22.69
CA VAL A 550 -7.08 20.44 -23.71
C VAL A 550 -5.80 20.75 -24.46
N ASP A 551 -4.66 20.72 -23.78
CA ASP A 551 -3.38 21.15 -24.35
C ASP A 551 -2.52 19.93 -24.74
N ASP A 552 -2.20 19.06 -23.78
CA ASP A 552 -1.15 18.06 -23.98
C ASP A 552 -1.60 16.81 -24.73
N ARG A 553 -2.83 16.36 -24.51
CA ARG A 553 -3.41 15.24 -25.26
C ARG A 553 -3.42 15.48 -26.78
N PRO A 554 -3.99 16.58 -27.30
CA PRO A 554 -4.01 16.81 -28.75
C PRO A 554 -2.61 17.05 -29.32
N ASP A 555 -1.72 17.74 -28.59
CA ASP A 555 -0.34 17.95 -29.01
C ASP A 555 0.44 16.62 -29.14
N TYR A 556 0.10 15.63 -28.32
CA TYR A 556 0.66 14.29 -28.39
C TYR A 556 -0.08 13.36 -29.38
N GLY A 557 -1.21 13.78 -29.93
CA GLY A 557 -2.04 12.98 -30.83
C GLY A 557 -2.93 11.94 -30.13
N LEU A 558 -3.27 12.15 -28.86
CA LEU A 558 -4.37 11.44 -28.19
C LEU A 558 -5.71 12.06 -28.58
N ASP A 559 -6.80 11.28 -28.49
CA ASP A 559 -8.13 11.78 -28.82
C ASP A 559 -8.59 12.83 -27.79
N SER A 560 -8.89 14.03 -28.30
CA SER A 560 -9.56 15.13 -27.58
C SER A 560 -10.79 15.65 -28.35
N GLY A 561 -11.25 14.88 -29.35
CA GLY A 561 -12.44 15.17 -30.15
C GLY A 561 -13.75 14.82 -29.44
N SER A 562 -14.85 14.73 -30.20
CA SER A 562 -16.20 14.55 -29.64
C SER A 562 -16.36 13.30 -28.78
N THR A 563 -15.66 12.21 -29.10
CA THR A 563 -15.73 10.96 -28.34
C THR A 563 -15.10 11.13 -26.96
N ALA A 564 -13.87 11.65 -26.89
CA ALA A 564 -13.19 11.94 -25.63
C ALA A 564 -13.92 13.01 -24.80
N GLN A 565 -14.46 14.05 -25.45
CA GLN A 565 -15.26 15.08 -24.77
C GLN A 565 -16.56 14.51 -24.19
N ASN A 566 -17.21 13.57 -24.88
CA ASN A 566 -18.41 12.90 -24.36
C ASN A 566 -18.11 12.04 -23.12
N ILE A 567 -16.91 11.43 -23.03
CA ILE A 567 -16.47 10.71 -21.81
C ILE A 567 -16.42 11.70 -20.64
N LEU A 568 -15.72 12.82 -20.79
CA LEU A 568 -15.66 13.87 -19.75
C LEU A 568 -17.04 14.40 -19.38
N TYR A 569 -17.86 14.69 -20.39
CA TYR A 569 -19.22 15.17 -20.19
C TYR A 569 -20.08 14.18 -19.38
N ASN A 570 -19.92 12.87 -19.63
CA ASN A 570 -20.58 11.82 -18.85
C ASN A 570 -20.14 11.83 -17.38
N HIS A 571 -18.91 12.24 -17.09
CA HIS A 571 -18.41 12.48 -15.74
C HIS A 571 -18.57 13.94 -15.27
N THR A 572 -19.43 14.73 -15.91
CA THR A 572 -19.73 16.13 -15.55
C THR A 572 -18.55 17.10 -15.66
N ILE A 573 -17.52 16.76 -16.43
CA ILE A 573 -16.39 17.62 -16.78
C ILE A 573 -16.64 18.24 -18.16
N GLN A 574 -16.46 19.55 -18.30
CA GLN A 574 -16.68 20.31 -19.55
C GLN A 574 -15.57 21.33 -19.73
N TYR A 575 -14.95 21.36 -20.92
CA TYR A 575 -13.82 22.23 -21.26
C TYR A 575 -14.05 23.08 -22.49
#